data_AF-A0A0K1QF96-F1
#
_entry.id   AF-A0A0K1QF96-F1
#
_cell.length_a   1.000
_cell.length_b   1.000
_cell.length_c   1.000
_cell.angle_alpha   90.00
_cell.angle_beta   90.00
_cell.angle_gamma   90.00
#
_symmetry.space_group_name_H-M   'P 1'
#
loop_
_entity.id
_entity.type
_entity.pdbx_description
1 polymer ?
#
loop_
_entity_poly.entity_id
_entity_poly.type
_entity_poly.pdbx_seq_one_letter_code
_entity_poly.pdbx_strand_id
1 'polypeptide(L)'
;MRRSFIFLALLVSCHSPQATDAGSTSPVAASSNRDGGRPVDVALPEAPRDAREPVLASAATQLLQQHVLGTPIDDRLSKEAFQRMIDGLDTGKVFLLESDVQKLARFETDMDDELRAGDLVAGRKATALLASRRRVVGDIIAGILAKPLDFTVNESIETDPKKRAFCKTDEELTTRWRGVLKLQALERMQELEDILEKRAQPKAKEKAADPDDAKRDAAAEKALGEIPTTFEGRRDKVQKELATRFATQFTRLATVDKLQSAETFLNAVNGAFDPHTNYLPPAEEAELDIALTGRLEGIGATLREQEHYILVNDLVPGGAAWQQGKLEVGDLIMAVTQEGKEPVDVMDMPIGKVVSMIRGPKGTVVILTVKKSDGSVKTISITRDVVRIEETYARGAILKTKGGGEVGYVHLPGFYGESRKPGERNATDDMRAILNQMTKKGVTSLVFDLRGDGGGLLGHARDIAGLFVKEGPIVQTKNGDGKVQVLRDTDPSVAFNGNVVVLVDRFCASAAEIVAGALQDYERAVVVGTSSTHGKGTVQAVVDLDREAQAKGGDPLGLYKVTIEEYFRVSGGSTQLKGVVPDILLPDPTSFIDSFERTLPHAIPWSTIKAAPSRRCRTRGRCPTSRP
;
A
#
# COMPACT_ATOMS: atom_id res chain seq x y z
N MET A 1 6.76 -31.34 3.90
CA MET A 1 5.54 -30.49 3.86
C MET A 1 5.90 -29.18 3.18
N ARG A 2 5.81 -29.13 1.85
CA ARG A 2 5.92 -27.91 1.06
C ARG A 2 4.51 -27.34 0.91
N ARG A 3 4.13 -26.36 1.73
CA ARG A 3 2.94 -25.55 1.51
C ARG A 3 3.40 -24.31 0.75
N SER A 4 3.37 -24.39 -0.58
CA SER A 4 3.54 -23.21 -1.44
C SER A 4 2.27 -22.38 -1.33
N PHE A 5 2.29 -21.36 -0.49
CA PHE A 5 1.34 -20.25 -0.57
C PHE A 5 2.00 -19.15 -1.39
N ILE A 6 1.66 -19.05 -2.67
CA ILE A 6 1.88 -17.86 -3.48
C ILE A 6 0.48 -17.40 -3.88
N PHE A 7 -0.05 -16.43 -3.12
CA PHE A 7 -1.21 -15.65 -3.54
C PHE A 7 -0.73 -14.70 -4.63
N LEU A 8 -1.14 -14.91 -5.89
CA LEU A 8 -0.93 -13.95 -6.95
C LEU A 8 -2.16 -13.06 -7.09
N ALA A 9 -2.16 -11.96 -6.33
CA ALA A 9 -3.03 -10.83 -6.57
C ALA A 9 -2.55 -10.12 -7.85
N LEU A 10 -3.12 -10.50 -9.00
CA LEU A 10 -3.00 -9.72 -10.22
C LEU A 10 -4.02 -8.57 -10.17
N LEU A 11 -3.76 -7.63 -9.25
CA LEU A 11 -4.14 -6.22 -9.24
C LEU A 11 -3.73 -5.62 -7.87
N VAL A 12 -2.97 -4.53 -7.95
CA VAL A 12 -2.33 -3.78 -6.84
C VAL A 12 -1.14 -4.50 -6.20
N SER A 13 0.06 -4.22 -6.71
CA SER A 13 1.31 -4.39 -5.97
C SER A 13 2.39 -3.46 -6.55
N CYS A 14 2.71 -2.40 -5.82
CA CYS A 14 3.99 -1.70 -5.93
C CYS A 14 5.08 -2.71 -5.57
N HIS A 15 5.94 -3.11 -6.51
CA HIS A 15 7.17 -3.86 -6.21
C HIS A 15 8.31 -3.45 -7.17
N SER A 16 9.49 -3.31 -6.58
CA SER A 16 10.62 -2.52 -7.05
C SER A 16 11.61 -3.28 -7.97
N PRO A 17 12.35 -2.61 -8.87
CA PRO A 17 13.38 -3.15 -9.75
C PRO A 17 14.79 -3.18 -9.15
N GLN A 18 15.50 -4.29 -9.37
CA GLN A 18 16.97 -4.35 -9.30
C GLN A 18 17.52 -4.24 -10.73
N ALA A 19 18.53 -3.39 -10.91
CA ALA A 19 19.28 -3.25 -12.15
C ALA A 19 20.74 -3.70 -11.92
N THR A 20 21.31 -4.39 -12.89
CA THR A 20 22.77 -4.59 -13.01
C THR A 20 23.22 -4.17 -14.40
N ASP A 21 24.30 -3.39 -14.44
CA ASP A 21 24.93 -2.76 -15.59
C ASP A 21 25.25 -3.72 -16.75
N ALA A 22 25.07 -3.22 -17.99
CA ALA A 22 25.84 -3.68 -19.15
C ALA A 22 25.99 -2.57 -20.21
N GLY A 23 27.18 -1.97 -20.21
CA GLY A 23 28.02 -1.68 -21.38
C GLY A 23 27.38 -1.06 -22.63
N SER A 24 27.62 0.24 -22.80
CA SER A 24 27.46 1.00 -24.04
C SER A 24 28.36 0.48 -25.18
N THR A 25 27.77 0.22 -26.35
CA THR A 25 28.48 0.35 -27.63
C THR A 25 27.51 0.84 -28.71
N SER A 26 27.73 2.06 -29.20
CA SER A 26 27.18 2.55 -30.48
C SER A 26 27.75 1.74 -31.65
N PRO A 27 27.07 1.72 -32.81
CA PRO A 27 27.55 2.60 -33.87
C PRO A 27 26.44 3.29 -34.69
N VAL A 28 26.89 4.33 -35.39
CA VAL A 28 26.14 5.26 -36.25
C VAL A 28 26.13 4.80 -37.72
N ALA A 29 25.00 5.07 -38.37
CA ALA A 29 24.73 5.34 -39.79
C ALA A 29 24.78 4.22 -40.86
N ALA A 30 23.64 4.06 -41.55
CA ALA A 30 23.58 3.95 -43.01
C ALA A 30 22.22 4.46 -43.55
N SER A 31 22.28 5.28 -44.60
CA SER A 31 21.15 5.88 -45.32
C SER A 31 20.49 4.92 -46.32
N SER A 32 19.20 5.09 -46.62
CA SER A 32 18.66 5.50 -47.93
C SER A 32 17.23 4.98 -48.22
N ASN A 33 16.41 5.90 -48.76
CA ASN A 33 15.07 5.79 -49.35
C ASN A 33 14.52 4.39 -49.71
N ARG A 34 13.25 4.15 -49.37
CA ARG A 34 12.16 4.08 -50.38
C ARG A 34 10.76 4.09 -49.76
N ASP A 35 9.91 4.78 -50.51
CA ASP A 35 8.49 5.06 -50.37
C ASP A 35 7.63 3.85 -49.93
N GLY A 36 6.80 4.06 -48.92
CA GLY A 36 5.85 3.10 -48.37
C GLY A 36 4.96 3.85 -47.38
N GLY A 37 3.69 4.01 -47.75
CA GLY A 37 2.70 4.93 -47.16
C GLY A 37 2.91 5.27 -45.68
N ARG A 38 2.97 6.57 -45.37
CA ARG A 38 2.82 7.06 -43.99
C ARG A 38 1.58 6.40 -43.39
N PRO A 39 1.70 5.68 -42.26
CA PRO A 39 0.53 5.28 -41.51
C PRO A 39 -0.27 6.54 -41.22
N VAL A 40 -1.57 6.51 -41.48
CA VAL A 40 -2.50 7.58 -41.12
C VAL A 40 -2.21 7.92 -39.65
N ASP A 41 -1.83 9.17 -39.42
CA ASP A 41 -1.45 9.72 -38.12
C ASP A 41 -2.73 9.82 -37.26
N VAL A 42 -3.19 8.68 -36.73
CA VAL A 42 -4.37 8.62 -35.87
C VAL A 42 -3.98 9.29 -34.56
N ALA A 43 -4.46 10.51 -34.35
CA ALA A 43 -4.25 11.27 -33.14
C ALA A 43 -4.58 10.43 -31.89
N LEU A 44 -3.69 10.45 -30.89
CA LEU A 44 -3.92 9.75 -29.62
C LEU A 44 -5.25 10.21 -28.97
N PRO A 45 -6.07 9.26 -28.47
CA PRO A 45 -7.28 9.60 -27.73
C PRO A 45 -6.94 10.41 -26.49
N GLU A 46 -7.90 11.17 -25.97
CA GLU A 46 -7.71 12.01 -24.79
C GLU A 46 -8.85 11.84 -23.80
N ALA A 47 -8.50 11.68 -22.52
CA ALA A 47 -9.46 11.66 -21.44
C ALA A 47 -10.01 13.08 -21.20
N PRO A 48 -11.23 13.24 -20.67
CA PRO A 48 -11.75 14.56 -20.30
C PRO A 48 -10.85 15.22 -19.24
N ARG A 49 -10.56 16.51 -19.42
CA ARG A 49 -9.80 17.30 -18.45
C ARG A 49 -10.53 17.41 -17.12
N ASP A 50 -9.80 17.23 -16.01
CA ASP A 50 -10.31 17.51 -14.67
C ASP A 50 -10.12 19.00 -14.35
N ALA A 51 -11.12 19.63 -13.73
CA ALA A 51 -11.06 21.04 -13.39
C ALA A 51 -10.00 21.36 -12.32
N ARG A 52 -9.55 20.35 -11.55
CA ARG A 52 -8.53 20.47 -10.50
C ARG A 52 -7.10 20.50 -11.03
N GLU A 53 -6.85 20.09 -12.28
CA GLU A 53 -5.49 19.97 -12.84
C GLU A 53 -4.61 21.21 -12.63
N PRO A 54 -5.05 22.45 -12.91
CA PRO A 54 -4.18 23.62 -12.74
C PRO A 54 -3.75 23.84 -11.29
N VAL A 55 -4.65 23.60 -10.34
CA VAL A 55 -4.38 23.79 -8.90
C VAL A 55 -3.42 22.70 -8.41
N LEU A 56 -3.66 21.45 -8.80
CA LEU A 56 -2.79 20.33 -8.46
C LEU A 56 -1.38 20.51 -9.03
N ALA A 57 -1.26 20.93 -10.29
CA ALA A 57 0.01 21.16 -10.96
C ALA A 57 0.79 22.33 -10.34
N SER A 58 0.10 23.42 -9.98
CA SER A 58 0.71 24.54 -9.26
C SER A 58 1.23 24.13 -7.89
N ALA A 59 0.41 23.38 -7.13
CA ALA A 59 0.81 22.88 -5.80
C ALA A 59 1.99 21.92 -5.89
N ALA A 60 1.96 20.98 -6.84
CA ALA A 60 3.06 20.07 -7.10
C ALA A 60 4.36 20.82 -7.42
N THR A 61 4.31 21.79 -8.34
CA THR A 61 5.45 22.64 -8.69
C THR A 61 6.05 23.33 -7.47
N GLN A 62 5.22 23.95 -6.63
CA GLN A 62 5.67 24.67 -5.43
C GLN A 62 6.25 23.73 -4.38
N LEU A 63 5.63 22.58 -4.14
CA LEU A 63 6.08 21.61 -3.13
C LEU A 63 7.37 20.91 -3.57
N LEU A 64 7.51 20.55 -4.85
CA LEU A 64 8.73 19.95 -5.37
C LEU A 64 9.95 20.88 -5.30
N GLN A 65 9.76 22.20 -5.34
CA GLN A 65 10.84 23.16 -5.07
C GLN A 65 11.37 23.08 -3.64
N GLN A 66 10.58 22.57 -2.69
CA GLN A 66 10.97 22.35 -1.29
C GLN A 66 11.51 20.95 -1.03
N HIS A 67 11.57 20.11 -2.07
CA HIS A 67 12.04 18.73 -1.96
C HIS A 67 13.51 18.68 -1.50
N VAL A 68 13.84 17.72 -0.62
CA VAL A 68 15.17 17.62 0.03
C VAL A 68 16.34 17.54 -0.96
N LEU A 69 16.11 16.98 -2.14
CA LEU A 69 17.13 16.84 -3.18
C LEU A 69 17.39 18.13 -3.98
N GLY A 70 16.46 19.09 -3.98
CA GLY A 70 16.56 20.30 -4.79
C GLY A 70 16.67 20.04 -6.29
N THR A 71 16.16 18.90 -6.78
CA THR A 71 16.22 18.51 -8.19
C THR A 71 15.45 19.54 -9.04
N PRO A 72 16.07 20.12 -10.09
CA PRO A 72 15.37 20.98 -11.02
C PRO A 72 14.23 20.24 -11.72
N ILE A 73 13.13 20.94 -11.94
CA ILE A 73 12.06 20.48 -12.84
C ILE A 73 12.49 20.93 -14.24
N ASP A 74 12.93 20.01 -15.10
CA ASP A 74 13.48 20.24 -16.45
C ASP A 74 13.30 19.00 -17.37
N ASP A 75 13.73 19.07 -18.63
CA ASP A 75 13.66 17.96 -19.60
C ASP A 75 14.30 16.65 -19.12
N ARG A 76 15.29 16.72 -18.22
CA ARG A 76 15.92 15.52 -17.66
C ARG A 76 14.96 14.84 -16.69
N LEU A 77 14.29 15.60 -15.83
CA LEU A 77 13.22 15.09 -14.99
C LEU A 77 12.08 14.53 -15.84
N SER A 78 11.70 15.22 -16.92
CA SER A 78 10.63 14.78 -17.83
C SER A 78 10.88 13.39 -18.41
N LYS A 79 12.12 13.08 -18.82
CA LYS A 79 12.49 11.75 -19.34
C LYS A 79 12.28 10.63 -18.32
N GLU A 80 12.72 10.85 -17.08
CA GLU A 80 12.56 9.89 -15.99
C GLU A 80 11.08 9.72 -15.61
N ALA A 81 10.35 10.84 -15.54
CA ALA A 81 8.91 10.85 -15.28
C ALA A 81 8.15 10.12 -16.39
N PHE A 82 8.50 10.34 -17.66
CA PHE A 82 7.87 9.69 -18.80
C PHE A 82 8.06 8.17 -18.75
N GLN A 83 9.29 7.70 -18.52
CA GLN A 83 9.56 6.27 -18.37
C GLN A 83 8.75 5.65 -17.23
N ARG A 84 8.70 6.33 -16.08
CA ARG A 84 7.86 5.92 -14.94
C ARG A 84 6.37 5.91 -15.27
N MET A 85 5.89 6.87 -16.03
CA MET A 85 4.49 6.91 -16.49
C MET A 85 4.20 5.67 -17.35
N ILE A 86 5.06 5.33 -18.32
CA ILE A 86 4.89 4.14 -19.16
C ILE A 86 4.91 2.86 -18.32
N ASP A 87 5.86 2.71 -17.40
CA ASP A 87 5.96 1.55 -16.52
C ASP A 87 4.78 1.44 -15.55
N GLY A 88 4.21 2.56 -15.11
CA GLY A 88 3.02 2.62 -14.26
C GLY A 88 1.71 2.32 -15.00
N LEU A 89 1.59 2.75 -16.27
CA LEU A 89 0.41 2.50 -17.10
C LEU A 89 0.20 1.01 -17.38
N ASP A 90 1.28 0.29 -17.70
CA ASP A 90 1.23 -1.13 -18.06
C ASP A 90 2.47 -1.88 -17.56
N THR A 91 2.62 -1.98 -16.24
CA THR A 91 3.74 -2.67 -15.59
C THR A 91 3.93 -4.09 -16.11
N GLY A 92 2.82 -4.80 -16.37
CA GLY A 92 2.82 -6.15 -16.92
C GLY A 92 3.19 -6.23 -18.40
N LYS A 93 3.15 -5.11 -19.14
CA LYS A 93 3.25 -5.06 -20.60
C LYS A 93 2.23 -6.00 -21.25
N VAL A 94 0.99 -5.99 -20.76
CA VAL A 94 -0.11 -6.85 -21.22
C VAL A 94 -1.23 -6.07 -21.90
N PHE A 95 -1.08 -4.78 -22.13
CA PHE A 95 -2.08 -3.94 -22.80
C PHE A 95 -1.51 -3.18 -23.99
N LEU A 96 -0.40 -2.46 -23.78
CA LEU A 96 0.18 -1.57 -24.76
C LEU A 96 1.04 -2.34 -25.77
N LEU A 97 1.03 -1.88 -27.02
CA LEU A 97 2.00 -2.28 -28.02
C LEU A 97 3.22 -1.36 -27.99
N GLU A 98 4.33 -1.81 -28.57
CA GLU A 98 5.53 -0.98 -28.77
C GLU A 98 5.20 0.31 -29.54
N SER A 99 4.34 0.21 -30.56
CA SER A 99 3.88 1.36 -31.36
C SER A 99 3.02 2.34 -30.56
N ASP A 100 2.34 1.89 -29.51
CA ASP A 100 1.55 2.77 -28.62
C ASP A 100 2.47 3.59 -27.72
N VAL A 101 3.52 2.96 -27.18
CA VAL A 101 4.55 3.65 -26.40
C VAL A 101 5.29 4.67 -27.27
N GLN A 102 5.61 4.34 -28.52
CA GLN A 102 6.25 5.27 -29.47
C GLN A 102 5.38 6.50 -29.76
N LYS A 103 4.04 6.36 -29.83
CA LYS A 103 3.14 7.52 -29.99
C LYS A 103 3.17 8.44 -28.78
N LEU A 104 3.37 7.89 -27.58
CA LEU A 104 3.49 8.67 -26.34
C LEU A 104 4.86 9.34 -26.20
N ALA A 105 5.90 8.84 -26.85
CA ALA A 105 7.28 9.37 -26.75
C ALA A 105 7.42 10.85 -27.11
N ARG A 106 6.44 11.44 -27.80
CA ARG A 106 6.38 12.89 -28.03
C ARG A 106 6.28 13.73 -26.75
N PHE A 107 5.85 13.15 -25.63
CA PHE A 107 5.75 13.81 -24.34
C PHE A 107 6.98 13.60 -23.45
N GLU A 108 8.00 12.87 -23.95
CA GLU A 108 9.16 12.46 -23.17
C GLU A 108 9.93 13.64 -22.55
N THR A 109 9.92 14.80 -23.20
CA THR A 109 10.58 16.02 -22.73
C THR A 109 9.62 17.07 -22.18
N ASP A 110 8.31 16.88 -22.30
CA ASP A 110 7.34 17.98 -22.16
C ASP A 110 6.61 17.97 -20.80
N MET A 111 6.84 16.95 -19.96
CA MET A 111 6.11 16.80 -18.69
C MET A 111 6.42 17.93 -17.70
N ASP A 112 7.62 18.50 -17.69
CA ASP A 112 7.94 19.68 -16.87
C ASP A 112 7.19 20.93 -17.37
N ASP A 113 7.11 21.12 -18.69
CA ASP A 113 6.36 22.23 -19.29
C ASP A 113 4.85 22.10 -19.05
N GLU A 114 4.28 20.91 -19.21
CA GLU A 114 2.88 20.61 -18.88
C GLU A 114 2.56 20.88 -17.41
N LEU A 115 3.48 20.49 -16.51
CA LEU A 115 3.35 20.74 -15.08
C LEU A 115 3.34 22.24 -14.77
N ARG A 116 4.25 23.03 -15.37
CA ARG A 116 4.27 24.49 -15.19
C ARG A 116 3.04 25.18 -15.78
N ALA A 117 2.55 24.68 -16.92
CA ALA A 117 1.38 25.22 -17.61
C ALA A 117 0.06 24.88 -16.91
N GLY A 118 0.03 23.84 -16.07
CA GLY A 118 -1.19 23.35 -15.42
C GLY A 118 -2.15 22.63 -16.38
N ASP A 119 -1.62 22.08 -17.47
CA ASP A 119 -2.37 21.32 -18.47
C ASP A 119 -1.70 19.96 -18.70
N LEU A 120 -2.21 18.93 -18.01
CA LEU A 120 -1.55 17.62 -17.88
C LEU A 120 -1.91 16.68 -19.04
N VAL A 121 -1.62 17.11 -20.26
CA VAL A 121 -2.00 16.44 -21.51
C VAL A 121 -1.45 15.01 -21.59
N ALA A 122 -0.19 14.77 -21.23
CA ALA A 122 0.45 13.47 -21.28
C ALA A 122 -0.33 12.43 -20.46
N GLY A 123 -0.76 12.79 -19.24
CA GLY A 123 -1.57 11.94 -18.37
C GLY A 123 -2.93 11.59 -18.98
N ARG A 124 -3.61 12.57 -19.57
CA ARG A 124 -4.91 12.35 -20.25
C ARG A 124 -4.78 11.49 -21.50
N LYS A 125 -3.73 11.68 -22.30
CA LYS A 125 -3.47 10.86 -23.50
C LYS A 125 -3.10 9.44 -23.13
N ALA A 126 -2.21 9.27 -22.15
CA ALA A 126 -1.76 7.98 -21.64
C ALA A 126 -2.92 7.11 -21.11
N THR A 127 -3.72 7.68 -20.21
CA THR A 127 -4.85 6.95 -19.60
C THR A 127 -5.95 6.63 -20.61
N ALA A 128 -6.25 7.53 -21.55
CA ALA A 128 -7.20 7.26 -22.63
C ALA A 128 -6.70 6.18 -23.60
N LEU A 129 -5.41 6.17 -23.93
CA LEU A 129 -4.80 5.13 -24.74
C LEU A 129 -4.91 3.77 -24.05
N LEU A 130 -4.57 3.71 -22.76
CA LEU A 130 -4.69 2.48 -21.97
C LEU A 130 -6.15 1.99 -21.91
N ALA A 131 -7.12 2.89 -21.71
CA ALA A 131 -8.54 2.52 -21.73
C ALA A 131 -9.00 1.96 -23.09
N SER A 132 -8.49 2.52 -24.19
CA SER A 132 -8.73 1.98 -25.54
C SER A 132 -8.12 0.57 -25.70
N ARG A 133 -6.86 0.39 -25.29
CA ARG A 133 -6.16 -0.92 -25.35
C ARG A 133 -6.79 -1.97 -24.45
N ARG A 134 -7.35 -1.58 -23.31
CA ARG A 134 -8.13 -2.48 -22.45
C ARG A 134 -9.34 -3.05 -23.20
N ARG A 135 -10.07 -2.25 -23.98
CA ARG A 135 -11.21 -2.77 -24.79
C ARG A 135 -10.75 -3.82 -25.79
N VAL A 136 -9.66 -3.54 -26.52
CA VAL A 136 -9.06 -4.50 -27.48
C VAL A 136 -8.66 -5.80 -26.78
N VAL A 137 -8.00 -5.71 -25.63
CA VAL A 137 -7.62 -6.88 -24.83
C VAL A 137 -8.84 -7.63 -24.32
N GLY A 138 -9.91 -6.94 -23.95
CA GLY A 138 -11.19 -7.55 -23.59
C GLY A 138 -11.73 -8.45 -24.72
N ASP A 139 -11.70 -7.96 -25.97
CA ASP A 139 -12.10 -8.73 -27.15
C ASP A 139 -11.16 -9.92 -27.41
N ILE A 140 -9.85 -9.74 -27.25
CA ILE A 140 -8.85 -10.82 -27.34
C ILE A 140 -9.16 -11.93 -26.33
N ILE A 141 -9.38 -11.57 -25.06
CA ILE A 141 -9.68 -12.52 -23.98
C ILE A 141 -10.99 -13.26 -24.27
N ALA A 142 -12.04 -12.54 -24.70
CA ALA A 142 -13.30 -13.14 -25.07
C ALA A 142 -13.14 -14.15 -26.23
N GLY A 143 -12.35 -13.80 -27.24
CA GLY A 143 -12.03 -14.68 -28.36
C GLY A 143 -11.25 -15.94 -27.96
N ILE A 144 -10.29 -15.82 -27.03
CA ILE A 144 -9.54 -16.96 -26.48
C ILE A 144 -10.48 -17.89 -25.69
N LEU A 145 -11.26 -17.32 -24.77
CA LEU A 145 -12.13 -18.08 -23.86
C LEU A 145 -13.41 -18.60 -24.52
N ALA A 146 -13.69 -18.24 -25.77
CA ALA A 146 -14.76 -18.85 -26.58
C ALA A 146 -14.42 -20.28 -27.02
N LYS A 147 -13.15 -20.71 -26.92
CA LYS A 147 -12.68 -22.05 -27.30
C LYS A 147 -12.02 -22.75 -26.12
N PRO A 148 -12.11 -24.08 -25.99
CA PRO A 148 -11.45 -24.79 -24.88
C PRO A 148 -9.95 -24.51 -24.82
N LEU A 149 -9.44 -24.17 -23.63
CA LEU A 149 -8.01 -24.00 -23.42
C LEU A 149 -7.28 -25.35 -23.56
N ASP A 150 -6.24 -25.38 -24.40
CA ASP A 150 -5.42 -26.58 -24.64
C ASP A 150 -4.21 -26.59 -23.70
N PHE A 151 -4.10 -27.61 -22.84
CA PHE A 151 -2.99 -27.79 -21.89
C PHE A 151 -2.01 -28.90 -22.28
N THR A 152 -2.15 -29.48 -23.48
CA THR A 152 -1.31 -30.59 -23.96
C THR A 152 0.00 -30.14 -24.60
N VAL A 153 0.09 -28.85 -24.97
CA VAL A 153 1.28 -28.26 -25.58
C VAL A 153 2.31 -27.87 -24.52
N ASN A 154 3.56 -28.27 -24.73
CA ASN A 154 4.69 -27.83 -23.92
C ASN A 154 5.09 -26.39 -24.30
N GLU A 155 4.76 -25.43 -23.45
CA GLU A 155 5.08 -24.01 -23.64
C GLU A 155 5.47 -23.36 -22.31
N SER A 156 6.07 -22.17 -22.37
CA SER A 156 6.50 -21.41 -21.20
C SER A 156 6.10 -19.95 -21.32
N ILE A 157 5.98 -19.28 -20.18
CA ILE A 157 5.68 -17.85 -20.11
C ILE A 157 6.69 -17.14 -19.21
N GLU A 158 7.07 -15.92 -19.58
CA GLU A 158 7.84 -15.04 -18.71
C GLU A 158 6.88 -14.34 -17.74
N THR A 159 7.02 -14.64 -16.45
CA THR A 159 6.17 -14.08 -15.39
C THR A 159 6.73 -12.77 -14.87
N ASP A 160 8.05 -12.56 -14.95
CA ASP A 160 8.71 -11.32 -14.53
C ASP A 160 8.39 -10.19 -15.52
N PRO A 161 7.65 -9.14 -15.10
CA PRO A 161 7.33 -8.02 -15.97
C PRO A 161 8.54 -7.26 -16.49
N LYS A 162 9.66 -7.27 -15.75
CA LYS A 162 10.89 -6.54 -16.12
C LYS A 162 11.62 -7.19 -17.28
N LYS A 163 11.53 -8.51 -17.40
CA LYS A 163 12.14 -9.29 -18.50
C LYS A 163 11.30 -9.28 -19.77
N ARG A 164 10.07 -8.75 -19.72
CA ARG A 164 9.19 -8.63 -20.89
C ARG A 164 9.46 -7.34 -21.66
N ALA A 165 9.45 -7.46 -22.98
CA ALA A 165 9.28 -6.34 -23.90
C ALA A 165 7.79 -6.13 -24.23
N PHE A 166 7.41 -4.92 -24.64
CA PHE A 166 6.07 -4.67 -25.20
C PHE A 166 5.87 -5.53 -26.46
N CYS A 167 4.63 -6.00 -26.68
CA CYS A 167 4.30 -6.72 -27.90
C CYS A 167 4.36 -5.77 -29.11
N LYS A 168 4.79 -6.29 -30.25
CA LYS A 168 4.84 -5.53 -31.51
C LYS A 168 3.50 -5.52 -32.22
N THR A 169 2.74 -6.60 -32.09
CA THR A 169 1.46 -6.80 -32.78
C THR A 169 0.39 -7.36 -31.85
N ASP A 170 -0.86 -7.26 -32.28
CA ASP A 170 -2.00 -7.83 -31.54
C ASP A 170 -1.96 -9.37 -31.51
N GLU A 171 -1.31 -10.04 -32.48
CA GLU A 171 -1.11 -11.49 -32.47
C GLU A 171 -0.13 -11.93 -31.38
N GLU A 172 0.97 -11.20 -31.21
CA GLU A 172 1.90 -11.42 -30.10
C GLU A 172 1.20 -11.19 -28.76
N LEU A 173 0.38 -10.14 -28.67
CA LEU A 173 -0.39 -9.83 -27.47
C LEU A 173 -1.44 -10.90 -27.17
N THR A 174 -2.10 -11.43 -28.20
CA THR A 174 -3.04 -12.55 -28.09
C THR A 174 -2.34 -13.80 -27.57
N THR A 175 -1.15 -14.10 -28.08
CA THR A 175 -0.33 -15.23 -27.62
C THR A 175 0.05 -15.06 -26.14
N ARG A 176 0.44 -13.84 -25.74
CA ARG A 176 0.75 -13.50 -24.35
C ARG A 176 -0.46 -13.69 -23.43
N TRP A 177 -1.62 -13.17 -23.80
CA TRP A 177 -2.85 -13.34 -23.02
C TRP A 177 -3.30 -14.78 -22.94
N ARG A 178 -3.15 -15.56 -24.00
CA ARG A 178 -3.42 -17.01 -23.97
C ARG A 178 -2.57 -17.70 -22.91
N GLY A 179 -1.28 -17.38 -22.84
CA GLY A 179 -0.38 -17.89 -21.80
C GLY A 179 -0.79 -17.48 -20.38
N VAL A 180 -1.15 -16.21 -20.17
CA VAL A 180 -1.64 -15.69 -18.88
C VAL A 180 -2.92 -16.41 -18.44
N LEU A 181 -3.90 -16.54 -19.34
CA LEU A 181 -5.17 -17.21 -19.07
C LEU A 181 -4.97 -18.70 -18.77
N LYS A 182 -4.07 -19.38 -19.49
CA LYS A 182 -3.71 -20.77 -19.20
C LYS A 182 -3.07 -20.92 -17.82
N LEU A 183 -2.14 -20.05 -17.42
CA LEU A 183 -1.55 -20.11 -16.08
C LEU A 183 -2.63 -19.95 -15.00
N GLN A 184 -3.48 -18.92 -15.12
CA GLN A 184 -4.55 -18.69 -14.15
C GLN A 184 -5.56 -19.85 -14.11
N ALA A 185 -5.86 -20.45 -15.25
CA ALA A 185 -6.73 -21.61 -15.32
C ALA A 185 -6.09 -22.83 -14.62
N LEU A 186 -4.79 -23.08 -14.84
CA LEU A 186 -4.07 -24.18 -14.18
C LEU A 186 -4.01 -24.02 -12.66
N GLU A 187 -3.65 -22.82 -12.18
CA GLU A 187 -3.61 -22.51 -10.75
C GLU A 187 -4.98 -22.75 -10.11
N ARG A 188 -6.04 -22.23 -10.74
CA ARG A 188 -7.40 -22.40 -10.26
C ARG A 188 -7.87 -23.86 -10.31
N MET A 189 -7.52 -24.61 -11.36
CA MET A 189 -7.84 -26.03 -11.45
C MET A 189 -7.12 -26.85 -10.38
N GLN A 190 -5.87 -26.52 -10.06
CA GLN A 190 -5.12 -27.14 -8.97
C GLN A 190 -5.81 -26.88 -7.62
N GLU A 191 -6.27 -25.65 -7.35
CA GLU A 191 -7.03 -25.35 -6.13
C GLU A 191 -8.30 -26.20 -6.02
N LEU A 192 -9.05 -26.34 -7.11
CA LEU A 192 -10.27 -27.17 -7.14
C LEU A 192 -9.97 -28.65 -6.93
N GLU A 193 -8.85 -29.14 -7.48
CA GLU A 193 -8.38 -30.50 -7.28
C GLU A 193 -7.96 -30.75 -5.82
N ASP A 194 -7.18 -29.86 -5.22
CA ASP A 194 -6.80 -29.93 -3.80
C ASP A 194 -8.04 -29.99 -2.88
N ILE A 195 -9.11 -29.27 -3.23
CA ILE A 195 -10.39 -29.32 -2.50
C ILE A 195 -11.06 -30.69 -2.64
N LEU A 196 -11.09 -31.27 -3.84
CA LEU A 196 -11.64 -32.61 -4.06
C LEU A 196 -10.84 -33.68 -3.31
N GLU A 197 -9.51 -33.59 -3.32
CA GLU A 197 -8.64 -34.50 -2.57
C GLU A 197 -8.89 -34.39 -1.06
N LYS A 198 -9.02 -33.17 -0.52
CA LYS A 198 -9.37 -32.95 0.88
C LYS A 198 -10.74 -33.52 1.25
N ARG A 199 -11.74 -33.46 0.34
CA ARG A 199 -13.06 -34.08 0.55
C ARG A 199 -12.97 -35.60 0.58
N ALA A 200 -12.09 -36.19 -0.22
CA ALA A 200 -11.88 -37.63 -0.28
C ALA A 200 -11.12 -38.18 0.95
N GLN A 201 -10.34 -37.35 1.64
CA GLN A 201 -9.64 -37.73 2.86
C GLN A 201 -10.53 -37.47 4.10
N PRO A 202 -10.88 -38.49 4.91
CA PRO A 202 -11.71 -38.28 6.09
C PRO A 202 -10.99 -37.37 7.10
N LYS A 203 -11.66 -36.27 7.51
CA LYS A 203 -11.11 -35.28 8.46
C LYS A 203 -10.57 -35.96 9.72
N ALA A 204 -9.27 -35.80 10.00
CA ALA A 204 -8.85 -35.66 11.39
C ALA A 204 -9.55 -34.40 11.92
N LYS A 205 -10.29 -34.52 13.03
CA LYS A 205 -11.08 -33.42 13.61
C LYS A 205 -10.16 -32.27 14.06
N GLU A 206 -9.76 -31.40 13.15
CA GLU A 206 -9.47 -30.01 13.51
C GLU A 206 -10.82 -29.33 13.70
N LYS A 207 -11.16 -29.05 14.97
CA LYS A 207 -12.28 -28.16 15.27
C LYS A 207 -11.91 -26.80 14.68
N ALA A 208 -12.79 -26.22 13.86
CA ALA A 208 -12.77 -24.78 13.65
C ALA A 208 -12.78 -24.13 15.05
N ALA A 209 -11.84 -23.23 15.30
CA ALA A 209 -11.69 -22.59 16.61
C ALA A 209 -12.92 -21.72 16.94
N ASP A 210 -13.65 -21.28 15.91
CA ASP A 210 -14.77 -20.35 15.98
C ASP A 210 -15.99 -20.84 15.14
N PRO A 211 -17.22 -20.80 15.66
CA PRO A 211 -18.45 -21.05 14.90
C PRO A 211 -18.61 -20.18 13.64
N ASP A 212 -18.08 -18.96 13.62
CA ASP A 212 -18.18 -18.05 12.48
C ASP A 212 -17.16 -18.40 11.38
N ASP A 213 -15.99 -18.96 11.74
CA ASP A 213 -15.07 -19.54 10.75
C ASP A 213 -15.72 -20.72 10.02
N ALA A 214 -16.42 -21.60 10.76
CA ALA A 214 -17.14 -22.72 10.16
C ALA A 214 -18.25 -22.25 9.19
N LYS A 215 -18.93 -21.14 9.50
CA LYS A 215 -19.92 -20.54 8.59
C LYS A 215 -19.26 -19.92 7.37
N ARG A 216 -18.13 -19.22 7.53
CA ARG A 216 -17.35 -18.63 6.42
C ARG A 216 -16.84 -19.71 5.48
N ASP A 217 -16.27 -20.78 6.02
CA ASP A 217 -15.80 -21.93 5.24
C ASP A 217 -16.96 -22.61 4.50
N ALA A 218 -18.08 -22.84 5.17
CA ALA A 218 -19.26 -23.43 4.54
C ALA A 218 -19.86 -22.52 3.46
N ALA A 219 -19.87 -21.20 3.67
CA ALA A 219 -20.33 -20.24 2.69
C ALA A 219 -19.38 -20.17 1.47
N ALA A 220 -18.07 -20.17 1.71
CA ALA A 220 -17.05 -20.22 0.66
C ALA A 220 -17.17 -21.52 -0.15
N GLU A 221 -17.30 -22.68 0.50
CA GLU A 221 -17.49 -23.96 -0.18
C GLU A 221 -18.81 -24.02 -0.96
N LYS A 222 -19.90 -23.47 -0.41
CA LYS A 222 -21.19 -23.38 -1.11
C LYS A 222 -21.11 -22.44 -2.32
N ALA A 223 -20.39 -21.33 -2.22
CA ALA A 223 -20.17 -20.38 -3.31
C ALA A 223 -19.39 -20.99 -4.48
N LEU A 224 -18.57 -22.02 -4.24
CA LEU A 224 -17.88 -22.75 -5.31
C LEU A 224 -18.82 -23.59 -6.18
N GLY A 225 -20.05 -23.90 -5.75
CA GLY A 225 -20.96 -24.79 -6.49
C GLY A 225 -20.42 -26.21 -6.69
N GLU A 226 -20.98 -26.95 -7.65
CA GLU A 226 -20.50 -28.30 -7.99
C GLU A 226 -19.09 -28.23 -8.62
N ILE A 227 -18.13 -28.95 -8.04
CA ILE A 227 -16.75 -29.04 -8.55
C ILE A 227 -16.66 -30.31 -9.41
N PRO A 228 -16.47 -30.21 -10.73
CA PRO A 228 -16.35 -31.38 -11.59
C PRO A 228 -15.15 -32.24 -11.19
N THR A 229 -15.30 -33.57 -11.28
CA THR A 229 -14.24 -34.52 -10.92
C THR A 229 -13.25 -34.77 -12.05
N THR A 230 -13.64 -34.52 -13.30
CA THR A 230 -12.78 -34.67 -14.48
C THR A 230 -11.96 -33.41 -14.74
N PHE A 231 -10.79 -33.58 -15.37
CA PHE A 231 -9.94 -32.47 -15.78
C PHE A 231 -10.68 -31.52 -16.74
N GLU A 232 -11.34 -32.07 -17.76
CA GLU A 232 -12.09 -31.30 -18.76
C GLU A 232 -13.25 -30.53 -18.12
N GLY A 233 -13.96 -31.15 -17.18
CA GLY A 233 -15.04 -30.49 -16.45
C GLY A 233 -14.52 -29.32 -15.61
N ARG A 234 -13.39 -29.50 -14.92
CA ARG A 234 -12.75 -28.41 -14.15
C ARG A 234 -12.28 -27.30 -15.08
N ARG A 235 -11.65 -27.64 -16.22
CA ARG A 235 -11.26 -26.66 -17.25
C ARG A 235 -12.46 -25.83 -17.69
N ASP A 236 -13.54 -26.47 -18.11
CA ASP A 236 -14.70 -25.78 -18.69
C ASP A 236 -15.37 -24.87 -17.67
N LYS A 237 -15.45 -25.33 -16.41
CA LYS A 237 -15.90 -24.50 -15.28
C LYS A 237 -15.01 -23.28 -15.08
N VAL A 238 -13.71 -23.47 -14.92
CA VAL A 238 -12.74 -22.38 -14.67
C VAL A 238 -12.70 -21.41 -15.84
N GLN A 239 -12.78 -21.90 -17.07
CA GLN A 239 -12.84 -21.07 -18.27
C GLN A 239 -14.09 -20.18 -18.26
N LYS A 240 -15.25 -20.70 -17.85
CA LYS A 240 -16.48 -19.91 -17.69
C LYS A 240 -16.37 -18.88 -16.57
N GLU A 241 -15.76 -19.25 -15.43
CA GLU A 241 -15.47 -18.33 -14.33
C GLU A 241 -14.58 -17.17 -14.80
N LEU A 242 -13.49 -17.48 -15.50
CA LEU A 242 -12.58 -16.49 -16.08
C LEU A 242 -13.31 -15.59 -17.07
N ALA A 243 -14.10 -16.14 -17.99
CA ALA A 243 -14.84 -15.35 -18.98
C ALA A 243 -15.80 -14.36 -18.30
N THR A 244 -16.53 -14.82 -17.28
CA THR A 244 -17.46 -13.98 -16.49
C THR A 244 -16.71 -12.88 -15.75
N ARG A 245 -15.61 -13.24 -15.08
CA ARG A 245 -14.76 -12.30 -14.34
C ARG A 245 -14.18 -11.23 -15.26
N PHE A 246 -13.58 -11.64 -16.38
CA PHE A 246 -12.96 -10.72 -17.34
C PHE A 246 -13.98 -9.83 -18.05
N ALA A 247 -15.14 -10.36 -18.45
CA ALA A 247 -16.22 -9.55 -19.01
C ALA A 247 -16.63 -8.42 -18.04
N THR A 248 -16.84 -8.77 -16.77
CA THR A 248 -17.22 -7.80 -15.73
C THR A 248 -16.11 -6.78 -15.46
N GLN A 249 -14.87 -7.26 -15.31
CA GLN A 249 -13.71 -6.46 -14.98
C GLN A 249 -13.34 -5.45 -16.08
N PHE A 250 -13.39 -5.87 -17.34
CA PHE A 250 -12.95 -5.02 -18.46
C PHE A 250 -13.99 -3.98 -18.86
N THR A 251 -15.29 -4.27 -18.70
CA THR A 251 -16.33 -3.24 -18.81
C THR A 251 -16.09 -2.12 -17.78
N ARG A 252 -15.66 -2.46 -16.55
CA ARG A 252 -15.35 -1.48 -15.51
C ARG A 252 -14.05 -0.71 -15.78
N LEU A 253 -12.97 -1.41 -16.15
CA LEU A 253 -11.64 -0.83 -16.39
C LEU A 253 -11.54 0.05 -17.65
N ALA A 254 -12.55 0.02 -18.53
CA ALA A 254 -12.63 0.85 -19.72
C ALA A 254 -13.13 2.29 -19.44
N THR A 255 -13.54 2.58 -18.20
CA THR A 255 -13.92 3.92 -17.76
C THR A 255 -12.71 4.60 -17.14
N VAL A 256 -12.38 5.81 -17.59
CA VAL A 256 -11.29 6.63 -17.03
C VAL A 256 -11.89 7.65 -16.10
N ASP A 257 -11.50 7.62 -14.83
CA ASP A 257 -11.81 8.72 -13.91
C ASP A 257 -10.98 9.96 -14.29
N LYS A 258 -11.58 11.14 -14.26
CA LYS A 258 -10.89 12.36 -14.70
C LYS A 258 -9.68 12.69 -13.82
N LEU A 259 -9.79 12.43 -12.51
CA LEU A 259 -8.69 12.67 -11.58
C LEU A 259 -7.56 11.68 -11.78
N GLN A 260 -7.89 10.44 -12.18
CA GLN A 260 -6.89 9.40 -12.44
C GLN A 260 -5.86 9.84 -13.50
N SER A 261 -6.27 10.63 -14.50
CA SER A 261 -5.33 11.17 -15.50
C SER A 261 -4.30 12.13 -14.86
N ALA A 262 -4.76 13.02 -13.98
CA ALA A 262 -3.89 13.94 -13.25
C ALA A 262 -3.00 13.20 -12.26
N GLU A 263 -3.55 12.23 -11.52
CA GLU A 263 -2.82 11.37 -10.59
C GLU A 263 -1.70 10.59 -11.29
N THR A 264 -2.00 9.96 -12.43
CA THR A 264 -1.03 9.21 -13.23
C THR A 264 0.16 10.09 -13.63
N PHE A 265 -0.11 11.32 -14.05
CA PHE A 265 0.91 12.28 -14.42
C PHE A 265 1.75 12.72 -13.21
N LEU A 266 1.08 13.20 -12.16
CA LEU A 266 1.74 13.76 -10.98
C LEU A 266 2.60 12.71 -10.29
N ASN A 267 2.10 11.48 -10.14
CA ASN A 267 2.85 10.41 -9.49
C ASN A 267 4.00 9.87 -10.34
N ALA A 268 3.94 10.01 -11.67
CA ALA A 268 5.09 9.75 -12.52
C ALA A 268 6.21 10.78 -12.32
N VAL A 269 5.87 12.08 -12.27
CA VAL A 269 6.82 13.17 -11.96
C VAL A 269 7.39 13.01 -10.56
N ASN A 270 6.54 12.81 -9.55
CA ASN A 270 6.93 12.70 -8.16
C ASN A 270 7.87 11.52 -7.91
N GLY A 271 7.58 10.38 -8.55
CA GLY A 271 8.44 9.23 -8.46
C GLY A 271 9.85 9.49 -9.01
N ALA A 272 10.01 10.35 -10.02
CA ALA A 272 11.33 10.66 -10.56
C ALA A 272 12.24 11.40 -9.56
N PHE A 273 11.67 12.01 -8.52
CA PHE A 273 12.43 12.56 -7.39
C PHE A 273 12.86 11.47 -6.41
N ASP A 274 11.90 10.76 -5.82
CA ASP A 274 12.14 9.73 -4.80
C ASP A 274 10.90 8.81 -4.65
N PRO A 275 11.02 7.62 -4.04
CA PRO A 275 9.91 6.66 -3.95
C PRO A 275 8.79 7.03 -2.95
N HIS A 276 8.95 8.08 -2.14
CA HIS A 276 8.03 8.47 -1.07
C HIS A 276 7.36 9.84 -1.28
N THR A 277 7.71 10.57 -2.33
CA THR A 277 6.98 11.77 -2.78
C THR A 277 5.84 11.32 -3.68
N ASN A 278 4.61 11.68 -3.34
CA ASN A 278 3.42 11.32 -4.12
C ASN A 278 2.20 12.23 -3.83
N TYR A 279 1.34 12.35 -4.83
CA TYR A 279 0.00 12.90 -4.72
C TYR A 279 -0.96 11.77 -4.32
N LEU A 280 -1.79 12.04 -3.30
CA LEU A 280 -2.81 11.14 -2.79
C LEU A 280 -4.18 11.74 -3.09
N PRO A 281 -4.98 11.14 -4.00
CA PRO A 281 -6.35 11.60 -4.22
C PRO A 281 -7.20 11.40 -2.95
N PRO A 282 -8.38 12.06 -2.84
CA PRO A 282 -9.21 12.03 -1.63
C PRO A 282 -9.56 10.63 -1.09
N ALA A 283 -9.64 9.62 -1.97
CA ALA A 283 -9.87 8.25 -1.55
C ALA A 283 -8.66 7.66 -0.78
N GLU A 284 -7.44 7.98 -1.17
CA GLU A 284 -6.20 7.53 -0.52
C GLU A 284 -5.88 8.34 0.74
N GLU A 285 -6.28 9.62 0.78
CA GLU A 285 -6.24 10.44 1.99
C GLU A 285 -6.97 9.75 3.17
N ALA A 286 -8.19 9.26 2.93
CA ALA A 286 -8.98 8.59 3.96
C ALA A 286 -8.29 7.33 4.49
N GLU A 287 -7.63 6.57 3.62
CA GLU A 287 -6.86 5.38 4.03
C GLU A 287 -5.62 5.76 4.85
N LEU A 288 -4.94 6.85 4.50
CA LEU A 288 -3.83 7.38 5.30
C LEU A 288 -4.30 7.84 6.69
N ASP A 289 -5.44 8.53 6.80
CA ASP A 289 -5.99 8.95 8.09
C ASP A 289 -6.35 7.74 8.97
N ILE A 290 -6.94 6.69 8.40
CA ILE A 290 -7.19 5.43 9.10
C ILE A 290 -5.87 4.81 9.58
N ALA A 291 -4.85 4.75 8.72
CA ALA A 291 -3.54 4.21 9.09
C ALA A 291 -2.86 5.00 10.21
N LEU A 292 -3.00 6.33 10.22
CA LEU A 292 -2.40 7.20 11.23
C LEU A 292 -3.19 7.29 12.53
N THR A 293 -4.51 7.06 12.53
CA THR A 293 -5.34 7.26 13.73
C THR A 293 -5.97 5.98 14.26
N GLY A 294 -6.02 4.91 13.47
CA GLY A 294 -6.73 3.67 13.79
C GLY A 294 -8.26 3.85 13.85
N ARG A 295 -8.77 4.96 13.33
CA ARG A 295 -10.20 5.33 13.37
C ARG A 295 -10.75 5.39 11.96
N LEU A 296 -12.00 4.98 11.83
CA LEU A 296 -12.79 5.04 10.61
C LEU A 296 -14.12 5.71 10.95
N GLU A 297 -14.53 6.72 10.19
CA GLU A 297 -15.90 7.24 10.27
C GLU A 297 -16.80 6.53 9.27
N GLY A 298 -17.86 5.88 9.77
CA GLY A 298 -18.79 5.15 8.93
C GLY A 298 -19.66 4.19 9.72
N ILE A 299 -20.01 3.06 9.10
CA ILE A 299 -20.91 2.07 9.69
C ILE A 299 -20.20 0.95 10.45
N GLY A 300 -18.88 0.77 10.27
CA GLY A 300 -18.11 -0.32 10.89
C GLY A 300 -18.43 -1.69 10.31
N ALA A 301 -18.32 -1.84 9.00
CA ALA A 301 -18.47 -3.11 8.30
C ALA A 301 -17.33 -3.31 7.29
N THR A 302 -16.87 -4.55 7.14
CA THR A 302 -16.00 -4.92 6.02
C THR A 302 -16.86 -5.42 4.87
N LEU A 303 -16.56 -4.92 3.67
CA LEU A 303 -17.33 -5.22 2.47
C LEU A 303 -16.47 -6.03 1.50
N ARG A 304 -17.12 -6.83 0.67
CA ARG A 304 -16.47 -7.59 -0.41
C ARG A 304 -17.33 -7.53 -1.66
N GLU A 305 -16.70 -7.48 -2.83
CA GLU A 305 -17.44 -7.66 -4.07
C GLU A 305 -17.88 -9.13 -4.22
N GLN A 306 -19.14 -9.34 -4.59
CA GLN A 306 -19.66 -10.66 -4.93
C GLN A 306 -20.57 -10.53 -6.15
N GLU A 307 -20.07 -10.99 -7.30
CA GLU A 307 -20.77 -10.89 -8.59
C GLU A 307 -21.21 -9.43 -8.88
N HIS A 308 -22.52 -9.19 -8.91
CA HIS A 308 -23.15 -7.90 -9.15
C HIS A 308 -23.40 -7.08 -7.86
N TYR A 309 -23.15 -7.65 -6.69
CA TYR A 309 -23.50 -7.07 -5.40
C TYR A 309 -22.28 -6.77 -4.53
N ILE A 310 -22.49 -5.93 -3.51
CA ILE A 310 -21.52 -5.74 -2.43
C ILE A 310 -21.98 -6.53 -1.21
N LEU A 311 -21.21 -7.56 -0.85
CA LEU A 311 -21.43 -8.41 0.31
C LEU A 311 -20.93 -7.73 1.59
N VAL A 312 -21.74 -7.79 2.65
CA VAL A 312 -21.29 -7.53 4.02
C VAL A 312 -20.51 -8.75 4.51
N ASN A 313 -19.19 -8.64 4.48
CA ASN A 313 -18.28 -9.74 4.81
C ASN A 313 -18.08 -9.90 6.32
N ASP A 314 -18.00 -8.79 7.07
CA ASP A 314 -17.87 -8.80 8.53
C ASP A 314 -18.39 -7.50 9.15
N LEU A 315 -18.69 -7.51 10.44
CA LEU A 315 -19.08 -6.33 11.22
C LEU A 315 -18.05 -6.06 12.32
N VAL A 316 -17.56 -4.84 12.41
CA VAL A 316 -16.58 -4.46 13.43
C VAL A 316 -17.29 -4.43 14.80
N PRO A 317 -16.85 -5.23 15.79
CA PRO A 317 -17.43 -5.21 17.12
C PRO A 317 -17.41 -3.80 17.73
N GLY A 318 -18.55 -3.38 18.28
CA GLY A 318 -18.72 -2.02 18.80
C GLY A 318 -18.94 -0.93 17.72
N GLY A 319 -18.85 -1.24 16.42
CA GLY A 319 -19.19 -0.33 15.34
C GLY A 319 -20.69 -0.08 15.20
N ALA A 320 -21.08 0.98 14.48
CA ALA A 320 -22.48 1.43 14.38
C ALA A 320 -23.44 0.35 13.85
N ALA A 321 -23.07 -0.36 12.79
CA ALA A 321 -23.87 -1.44 12.21
C ALA A 321 -24.03 -2.61 13.19
N TRP A 322 -22.95 -2.96 13.91
CA TRP A 322 -22.96 -4.01 14.92
C TRP A 322 -23.85 -3.65 16.11
N GLN A 323 -23.73 -2.43 16.64
CA GLN A 323 -24.53 -1.95 17.76
C GLN A 323 -26.03 -1.88 17.45
N GLN A 324 -26.40 -1.50 16.22
CA GLN A 324 -27.79 -1.43 15.80
C GLN A 324 -28.41 -2.82 15.51
N GLY A 325 -27.59 -3.80 15.11
CA GLY A 325 -28.00 -5.20 14.91
C GLY A 325 -28.96 -5.45 13.74
N LYS A 326 -29.20 -4.47 12.86
CA LYS A 326 -30.11 -4.62 11.70
C LYS A 326 -29.41 -5.15 10.44
N LEU A 327 -28.16 -4.74 10.25
CA LEU A 327 -27.30 -5.22 9.17
C LEU A 327 -26.59 -6.50 9.65
N GLU A 328 -26.53 -7.52 8.81
CA GLU A 328 -26.00 -8.84 9.18
C GLU A 328 -24.91 -9.29 8.21
N VAL A 329 -23.99 -10.14 8.69
CA VAL A 329 -22.99 -10.78 7.83
C VAL A 329 -23.71 -11.67 6.80
N GLY A 330 -23.37 -11.50 5.52
CA GLY A 330 -24.03 -12.17 4.41
C GLY A 330 -25.05 -11.33 3.65
N ASP A 331 -25.42 -10.15 4.15
CA ASP A 331 -26.31 -9.23 3.44
C ASP A 331 -25.67 -8.71 2.15
N LEU A 332 -26.48 -8.54 1.09
CA LEU A 332 -26.05 -7.98 -0.19
C LEU A 332 -26.59 -6.55 -0.34
N ILE A 333 -25.71 -5.56 -0.41
CA ILE A 333 -26.06 -4.16 -0.58
C ILE A 333 -26.41 -3.91 -2.04
N MET A 334 -27.62 -3.39 -2.28
CA MET A 334 -28.18 -3.10 -3.60
C MET A 334 -28.25 -1.60 -3.89
N ALA A 335 -28.55 -0.77 -2.89
CA ALA A 335 -28.57 0.68 -3.06
C ALA A 335 -28.08 1.40 -1.80
N VAL A 336 -27.47 2.57 -2.00
CA VAL A 336 -27.03 3.46 -0.94
C VAL A 336 -27.73 4.81 -1.09
N THR A 337 -28.34 5.28 -0.03
CA THR A 337 -29.10 6.53 0.00
C THR A 337 -28.52 7.44 1.06
N GLN A 338 -28.16 8.67 0.67
CA GLN A 338 -27.81 9.72 1.64
C GLN A 338 -29.09 10.35 2.18
N GLU A 339 -29.06 10.84 3.41
CA GLU A 339 -30.18 11.54 4.01
C GLU A 339 -30.69 12.68 3.11
N GLY A 340 -32.00 12.67 2.80
CA GLY A 340 -32.65 13.65 1.92
C GLY A 340 -32.31 13.56 0.43
N LYS A 341 -31.61 12.52 -0.03
CA LYS A 341 -31.31 12.27 -1.45
C LYS A 341 -32.02 11.02 -1.97
N GLU A 342 -32.13 10.92 -3.29
CA GLU A 342 -32.65 9.72 -3.94
C GLU A 342 -31.70 8.52 -3.74
N PRO A 343 -32.25 7.29 -3.64
CA PRO A 343 -31.44 6.08 -3.61
C PRO A 343 -30.58 5.93 -4.86
N VAL A 344 -29.30 5.64 -4.66
CA VAL A 344 -28.38 5.33 -5.74
C VAL A 344 -28.17 3.83 -5.79
N ASP A 345 -28.52 3.22 -6.91
CA ASP A 345 -28.22 1.82 -7.20
C ASP A 345 -26.70 1.61 -7.23
N VAL A 346 -26.23 0.62 -6.48
CA VAL A 346 -24.81 0.26 -6.38
C VAL A 346 -24.50 -1.12 -6.95
N MET A 347 -25.46 -1.78 -7.60
CA MET A 347 -25.19 -3.00 -8.34
C MET A 347 -24.15 -2.72 -9.44
N ASP A 348 -23.19 -3.63 -9.58
CA ASP A 348 -22.04 -3.51 -10.48
C ASP A 348 -21.10 -2.32 -10.26
N MET A 349 -21.35 -1.52 -9.24
CA MET A 349 -20.50 -0.40 -8.88
C MET A 349 -19.21 -0.93 -8.21
N PRO A 350 -18.03 -0.38 -8.54
CA PRO A 350 -16.80 -0.74 -7.86
C PRO A 350 -16.90 -0.50 -6.35
N ILE A 351 -16.42 -1.45 -5.55
CA ILE A 351 -16.53 -1.42 -4.08
C ILE A 351 -16.00 -0.12 -3.47
N GLY A 352 -14.91 0.44 -3.99
CA GLY A 352 -14.35 1.69 -3.48
C GLY A 352 -15.34 2.86 -3.55
N LYS A 353 -16.14 2.93 -4.61
CA LYS A 353 -17.19 3.95 -4.77
C LYS A 353 -18.38 3.69 -3.85
N VAL A 354 -18.74 2.43 -3.65
CA VAL A 354 -19.80 2.06 -2.69
C VAL A 354 -19.35 2.38 -1.25
N VAL A 355 -18.10 2.05 -0.90
CA VAL A 355 -17.48 2.37 0.39
C VAL A 355 -17.47 3.87 0.61
N SER A 356 -17.09 4.69 -0.38
CA SER A 356 -17.09 6.16 -0.23
C SER A 356 -18.48 6.75 -0.01
N MET A 357 -19.52 6.12 -0.58
CA MET A 357 -20.92 6.50 -0.31
C MET A 357 -21.39 6.06 1.09
N ILE A 358 -20.95 4.90 1.55
CA ILE A 358 -21.34 4.36 2.87
C ILE A 358 -20.64 5.10 4.00
N ARG A 359 -19.36 5.46 3.81
CA ARG A 359 -18.61 6.31 4.73
C ARG A 359 -19.20 7.72 4.79
N GLY A 360 -18.82 8.46 5.82
CA GLY A 360 -19.25 9.83 6.01
C GLY A 360 -19.15 10.28 7.46
N PRO A 361 -19.35 11.58 7.71
CA PRO A 361 -19.11 12.18 9.02
C PRO A 361 -19.93 11.53 10.14
N LYS A 362 -19.35 11.41 11.33
CA LYS A 362 -20.08 10.99 12.53
C LYS A 362 -21.41 11.73 12.70
N GLY A 363 -22.45 11.00 13.07
CA GLY A 363 -23.79 11.53 13.34
C GLY A 363 -24.67 11.68 12.10
N THR A 364 -24.10 11.63 10.89
CA THR A 364 -24.89 11.60 9.66
C THR A 364 -25.52 10.22 9.44
N VAL A 365 -26.63 10.17 8.70
CA VAL A 365 -27.35 8.92 8.43
C VAL A 365 -27.08 8.44 7.01
N VAL A 366 -26.84 7.12 6.88
CA VAL A 366 -26.85 6.41 5.61
C VAL A 366 -27.94 5.36 5.61
N ILE A 367 -28.65 5.23 4.50
CA ILE A 367 -29.71 4.24 4.35
C ILE A 367 -29.28 3.23 3.28
N LEU A 368 -29.21 1.96 3.68
CA LEU A 368 -28.82 0.85 2.81
C LEU A 368 -30.05 0.04 2.43
N THR A 369 -30.25 -0.18 1.14
CA THR A 369 -31.20 -1.19 0.65
C THR A 369 -30.42 -2.48 0.48
N VAL A 370 -30.75 -3.50 1.27
CA VAL A 370 -30.04 -4.78 1.30
C VAL A 370 -30.97 -5.95 0.98
N LYS A 371 -30.44 -6.95 0.29
CA LYS A 371 -31.05 -8.26 0.13
C LYS A 371 -30.49 -9.20 1.21
N LYS A 372 -31.39 -9.72 2.03
CA LYS A 372 -31.12 -10.67 3.12
C LYS A 372 -30.87 -12.07 2.57
N SER A 373 -30.29 -12.93 3.41
CA SER A 373 -30.03 -14.34 3.09
C SER A 373 -31.30 -15.16 2.81
N ASP A 374 -32.45 -14.74 3.36
CA ASP A 374 -33.78 -15.30 3.07
C ASP A 374 -34.40 -14.80 1.75
N GLY A 375 -33.71 -13.92 1.03
CA GLY A 375 -34.15 -13.31 -0.21
C GLY A 375 -35.02 -12.06 -0.06
N SER A 376 -35.39 -11.68 1.17
CA SER A 376 -36.15 -10.44 1.42
C SER A 376 -35.29 -9.20 1.18
N VAL A 377 -35.91 -8.13 0.68
CA VAL A 377 -35.25 -6.83 0.52
C VAL A 377 -35.69 -5.92 1.67
N LYS A 378 -34.73 -5.33 2.37
CA LYS A 378 -34.97 -4.45 3.52
C LYS A 378 -34.19 -3.15 3.39
N THR A 379 -34.78 -2.07 3.88
CA THR A 379 -34.12 -0.77 3.99
C THR A 379 -33.67 -0.55 5.42
N ILE A 380 -32.37 -0.32 5.62
CA ILE A 380 -31.72 -0.20 6.91
C ILE A 380 -31.08 1.18 7.02
N SER A 381 -31.59 1.99 7.93
CA SER A 381 -30.99 3.28 8.30
C SER A 381 -29.95 3.07 9.38
N ILE A 382 -28.71 3.52 9.14
CA ILE A 382 -27.58 3.43 10.06
C ILE A 382 -27.03 4.84 10.29
N THR A 383 -26.87 5.21 11.56
CA THR A 383 -26.22 6.47 11.95
C THR A 383 -24.73 6.21 12.03
N ARG A 384 -23.93 6.95 11.27
CA ARG A 384 -22.48 6.79 11.23
C ARG A 384 -21.86 7.18 12.56
N ASP A 385 -20.83 6.45 12.96
CA ASP A 385 -20.04 6.75 14.15
C ASP A 385 -18.55 6.52 13.88
N VAL A 386 -17.71 6.94 14.82
CA VAL A 386 -16.27 6.67 14.82
C VAL A 386 -16.05 5.24 15.30
N VAL A 387 -15.55 4.41 14.40
CA VAL A 387 -15.19 3.02 14.64
C VAL A 387 -13.70 2.96 14.92
N ARG A 388 -13.33 2.36 16.06
CA ARG A 388 -11.93 2.15 16.45
C ARG A 388 -11.50 0.74 16.09
N ILE A 389 -10.40 0.63 15.36
CA ILE A 389 -9.83 -0.67 14.98
C ILE A 389 -8.83 -1.04 16.07
N GLU A 390 -9.28 -1.73 17.13
CA GLU A 390 -8.45 -2.04 18.31
C GLU A 390 -7.18 -2.86 17.99
N GLU A 391 -7.09 -3.45 16.80
CA GLU A 391 -5.91 -4.16 16.28
C GLU A 391 -4.78 -3.24 15.84
N THR A 392 -5.06 -1.98 15.51
CA THR A 392 -4.04 -1.02 15.09
C THR A 392 -3.38 -0.30 16.26
N TYR A 393 -3.76 -0.60 17.51
CA TYR A 393 -3.20 0.04 18.70
C TYR A 393 -2.22 -0.85 19.45
N ALA A 394 -1.41 -0.23 20.31
CA ALA A 394 -0.38 -0.94 21.07
C ALA A 394 -1.01 -1.92 22.06
N ARG A 395 -0.38 -3.09 22.22
CA ARG A 395 -0.88 -4.17 23.09
C ARG A 395 0.23 -4.70 23.98
N GLY A 396 -0.13 -4.98 25.23
CA GLY A 396 0.78 -5.52 26.24
C GLY A 396 0.31 -6.85 26.79
N ALA A 397 1.25 -7.77 27.01
CA ALA A 397 1.03 -9.04 27.70
C ALA A 397 2.19 -9.34 28.65
N ILE A 398 1.96 -10.20 29.65
CA ILE A 398 3.03 -10.78 30.47
C ILE A 398 3.11 -12.26 30.13
N LEU A 399 4.27 -12.66 29.63
CA LEU A 399 4.55 -14.02 29.19
C LEU A 399 5.28 -14.77 30.29
N LYS A 400 4.85 -16.01 30.54
CA LYS A 400 5.58 -16.94 31.41
C LYS A 400 6.66 -17.64 30.60
N THR A 401 7.88 -17.57 31.09
CA THR A 401 9.02 -18.27 30.49
C THR A 401 9.06 -19.73 30.94
N LYS A 402 9.68 -20.61 30.14
CA LYS A 402 9.89 -22.02 30.51
C LYS A 402 10.69 -22.19 31.81
N GLY A 403 11.51 -21.20 32.18
CA GLY A 403 12.28 -21.18 33.43
C GLY A 403 11.54 -20.64 34.64
N GLY A 404 10.24 -20.34 34.54
CA GLY A 404 9.42 -19.84 35.66
C GLY A 404 9.50 -18.33 35.92
N GLY A 405 10.25 -17.57 35.12
CA GLY A 405 10.26 -16.10 35.16
C GLY A 405 9.17 -15.47 34.29
N GLU A 406 8.84 -14.21 34.55
CA GLU A 406 7.89 -13.42 33.77
C GLU A 406 8.62 -12.38 32.90
N VAL A 407 8.13 -12.20 31.67
CA VAL A 407 8.66 -11.23 30.71
C VAL A 407 7.49 -10.41 30.16
N GLY A 408 7.61 -9.09 30.21
CA GLY A 408 6.67 -8.21 29.54
C GLY A 408 6.86 -8.34 28.03
N TYR A 409 5.76 -8.34 27.28
CA TYR A 409 5.75 -8.30 25.83
C TYR A 409 4.85 -7.15 25.40
N VAL A 410 5.40 -6.20 24.65
CA VAL A 410 4.64 -5.08 24.10
C VAL A 410 4.81 -5.08 22.59
N HIS A 411 3.69 -5.10 21.87
CA HIS A 411 3.65 -4.97 20.42
C HIS A 411 3.15 -3.57 20.05
N LEU A 412 3.95 -2.85 19.27
CA LEU A 412 3.58 -1.57 18.69
C LEU A 412 3.45 -1.76 17.17
N PRO A 413 2.23 -1.72 16.61
CA PRO A 413 2.02 -1.93 15.18
C PRO A 413 2.35 -0.70 14.32
N GLY A 414 2.48 0.49 14.93
CA GLY A 414 2.71 1.75 14.23
C GLY A 414 2.74 2.95 15.16
N PHE A 415 3.20 4.08 14.63
CA PHE A 415 3.35 5.34 15.38
C PHE A 415 2.13 6.26 15.14
N TYR A 416 0.98 5.80 15.61
CA TYR A 416 -0.34 6.42 15.42
C TYR A 416 -0.65 7.57 16.41
N GLY A 417 -1.59 8.42 16.03
CA GLY A 417 -2.12 9.52 16.81
C GLY A 417 -2.30 10.79 15.96
N GLU A 418 -2.61 11.89 16.63
CA GLU A 418 -2.52 13.23 16.06
C GLU A 418 -1.52 14.03 16.88
N SER A 419 -0.51 14.62 16.22
CA SER A 419 0.60 15.30 16.91
C SER A 419 0.20 16.44 17.87
N ARG A 420 -1.07 16.91 17.89
CA ARG A 420 -1.48 18.16 18.57
C ARG A 420 -2.91 18.24 19.15
N LYS A 421 -3.70 17.16 19.20
CA LYS A 421 -5.04 17.21 19.86
C LYS A 421 -5.01 16.53 21.23
N PRO A 422 -5.08 17.28 22.35
CA PRO A 422 -5.18 16.70 23.69
C PRO A 422 -6.43 15.82 23.81
N GLY A 423 -6.29 14.63 24.38
CA GLY A 423 -7.40 13.72 24.68
C GLY A 423 -7.68 12.63 23.64
N GLU A 424 -7.00 12.67 22.48
CA GLU A 424 -7.07 11.60 21.49
C GLU A 424 -6.05 10.49 21.77
N ARG A 425 -6.43 9.26 21.46
CA ARG A 425 -5.58 8.07 21.67
C ARG A 425 -4.36 8.14 20.76
N ASN A 426 -3.17 7.85 21.30
CA ASN A 426 -1.91 7.93 20.56
C ASN A 426 -0.90 6.87 21.05
N ALA A 427 0.10 6.59 20.21
CA ALA A 427 1.07 5.54 20.45
C ALA A 427 1.91 5.78 21.72
N THR A 428 2.32 7.02 21.98
CA THR A 428 3.15 7.36 23.14
C THR A 428 2.42 7.10 24.45
N ASP A 429 1.18 7.55 24.58
CA ASP A 429 0.40 7.39 25.80
C ASP A 429 -0.03 5.95 26.04
N ASP A 430 -0.41 5.22 24.99
CA ASP A 430 -0.71 3.78 25.08
C ASP A 430 0.54 3.00 25.53
N MET A 431 1.70 3.25 24.92
CA MET A 431 2.97 2.64 25.32
C MET A 431 3.30 2.97 26.78
N ARG A 432 3.21 4.24 27.19
CA ARG A 432 3.47 4.68 28.57
C ARG A 432 2.53 3.98 29.54
N ALA A 433 1.23 3.87 29.23
CA ALA A 433 0.25 3.21 30.07
C ALA A 433 0.57 1.71 30.24
N ILE A 434 0.88 1.01 29.14
CA ILE A 434 1.24 -0.41 29.15
C ILE A 434 2.52 -0.63 29.98
N LEU A 435 3.57 0.15 29.74
CA LEU A 435 4.85 0.04 30.46
C LEU A 435 4.69 0.32 31.96
N ASN A 436 3.92 1.34 32.33
CA ASN A 436 3.63 1.64 33.72
C ASN A 436 2.86 0.51 34.41
N GLN A 437 1.92 -0.15 33.72
CA GLN A 437 1.23 -1.32 34.25
C GLN A 437 2.17 -2.51 34.45
N MET A 438 3.11 -2.74 33.51
CA MET A 438 4.13 -3.77 33.64
C MET A 438 5.08 -3.50 34.82
N THR A 439 5.57 -2.26 34.95
CA THR A 439 6.41 -1.84 36.07
C THR A 439 5.69 -2.03 37.41
N LYS A 440 4.40 -1.66 37.50
CA LYS A 440 3.58 -1.89 38.70
C LYS A 440 3.42 -3.37 39.06
N LYS A 441 3.43 -4.26 38.07
CA LYS A 441 3.39 -5.72 38.26
C LYS A 441 4.76 -6.35 38.55
N GLY A 442 5.82 -5.56 38.64
CA GLY A 442 7.17 -6.04 38.96
C GLY A 442 7.92 -6.67 37.78
N VAL A 443 7.50 -6.42 36.55
CA VAL A 443 8.20 -6.90 35.35
C VAL A 443 9.57 -6.22 35.26
N THR A 444 10.65 -7.02 35.18
CA THR A 444 12.04 -6.52 35.09
C THR A 444 12.66 -6.66 33.71
N SER A 445 12.02 -7.40 32.80
CA SER A 445 12.49 -7.69 31.45
C SER A 445 11.35 -7.52 30.45
N LEU A 446 11.63 -6.85 29.33
CA LEU A 446 10.67 -6.48 28.29
C LEU A 446 11.15 -6.95 26.92
N VAL A 447 10.24 -7.56 26.16
CA VAL A 447 10.32 -7.71 24.72
C VAL A 447 9.44 -6.62 24.10
N PHE A 448 10.07 -5.72 23.36
CA PHE A 448 9.41 -4.67 22.60
C PHE A 448 9.40 -5.07 21.12
N ASP A 449 8.24 -5.44 20.62
CA ASP A 449 8.06 -5.96 19.27
C ASP A 449 7.64 -4.86 18.30
N LEU A 450 8.50 -4.59 17.32
CA LEU A 450 8.30 -3.64 16.21
C LEU A 450 8.18 -4.35 14.86
N ARG A 451 8.14 -5.69 14.83
CA ARG A 451 8.08 -6.44 13.56
C ARG A 451 6.84 -6.05 12.76
N GLY A 452 7.01 -5.82 11.46
CA GLY A 452 5.92 -5.36 10.59
C GLY A 452 5.56 -3.86 10.73
N ASP A 453 6.20 -3.09 11.61
CA ASP A 453 5.91 -1.66 11.81
C ASP A 453 6.56 -0.79 10.71
N GLY A 454 5.75 -0.32 9.75
CA GLY A 454 6.20 0.57 8.67
C GLY A 454 6.50 2.02 9.09
N GLY A 455 6.27 2.38 10.36
CA GLY A 455 6.55 3.68 10.94
C GLY A 455 5.29 4.50 11.25
N GLY A 456 5.38 5.82 11.05
CA GLY A 456 4.31 6.77 11.37
C GLY A 456 4.88 8.11 11.82
N LEU A 457 4.26 8.74 12.81
CA LEU A 457 4.61 10.10 13.21
C LEU A 457 5.97 10.17 13.93
N LEU A 458 6.88 10.98 13.38
CA LEU A 458 8.22 11.23 13.93
C LEU A 458 8.21 11.69 15.40
N GLY A 459 7.21 12.50 15.78
CA GLY A 459 7.03 12.94 17.16
C GLY A 459 6.84 11.78 18.15
N HIS A 460 6.01 10.80 17.79
CA HIS A 460 5.81 9.61 18.61
C HIS A 460 7.05 8.73 18.65
N ALA A 461 7.84 8.66 17.57
CA ALA A 461 9.13 7.95 17.59
C ALA A 461 10.09 8.53 18.65
N ARG A 462 10.22 9.86 18.65
CA ARG A 462 11.02 10.61 19.64
C ARG A 462 10.54 10.34 21.06
N ASP A 463 9.24 10.46 21.31
CA ASP A 463 8.68 10.38 22.66
C ASP A 463 8.67 8.94 23.20
N ILE A 464 8.43 7.94 22.33
CA ILE A 464 8.49 6.51 22.71
C ILE A 464 9.92 6.09 23.05
N ALA A 465 10.93 6.56 22.33
CA ALA A 465 12.32 6.32 22.70
C ALA A 465 12.65 6.93 24.08
N GLY A 466 12.07 8.10 24.38
CA GLY A 466 12.14 8.78 25.67
C GLY A 466 11.64 7.97 26.86
N LEU A 467 10.63 7.11 26.65
CA LEU A 467 10.11 6.21 27.69
C LEU A 467 11.16 5.24 28.25
N PHE A 468 12.29 5.07 27.56
CA PHE A 468 13.40 4.21 27.95
C PHE A 468 14.70 4.98 28.26
N VAL A 469 14.84 6.21 27.77
CA VAL A 469 16.07 7.02 27.86
C VAL A 469 15.75 8.36 28.52
N LYS A 470 16.40 8.64 29.65
CA LYS A 470 16.10 9.80 30.49
C LYS A 470 16.30 11.15 29.78
N GLU A 471 17.45 11.35 29.14
CA GLU A 471 17.83 12.62 28.51
C GLU A 471 18.81 12.32 27.36
N GLY A 472 18.72 13.07 26.26
CA GLY A 472 19.67 12.98 25.16
C GLY A 472 19.04 13.20 23.78
N PRO A 473 19.87 13.31 22.72
CA PRO A 473 19.36 13.29 21.35
C PRO A 473 18.75 11.92 21.04
N ILE A 474 17.62 11.87 20.33
CA ILE A 474 17.04 10.62 19.83
C ILE A 474 17.32 10.46 18.34
N VAL A 475 17.14 11.52 17.58
CA VAL A 475 17.30 11.54 16.13
C VAL A 475 17.74 12.93 15.68
N GLN A 476 18.47 12.99 14.58
CA GLN A 476 18.85 14.23 13.92
C GLN A 476 18.16 14.29 12.56
N THR A 477 17.69 15.45 12.12
CA THR A 477 17.18 15.66 10.76
C THR A 477 18.01 16.69 10.02
N LYS A 478 18.08 16.58 8.69
CA LYS A 478 18.77 17.52 7.80
C LYS A 478 17.83 17.86 6.65
N ASN A 479 17.50 19.14 6.49
CA ASN A 479 16.66 19.62 5.39
C ASN A 479 17.47 19.85 4.10
N GLY A 480 16.78 20.25 3.02
CA GLY A 480 17.40 20.58 1.72
C GLY A 480 18.42 21.72 1.77
N ASP A 481 18.30 22.66 2.71
CA ASP A 481 19.28 23.74 2.93
C ASP A 481 20.54 23.28 3.68
N GLY A 482 20.60 22.00 4.08
CA GLY A 482 21.68 21.45 4.89
C GLY A 482 21.60 21.78 6.39
N LYS A 483 20.51 22.40 6.85
CA LYS A 483 20.29 22.73 8.26
C LYS A 483 20.00 21.45 9.05
N VAL A 484 20.83 21.17 10.05
CA VAL A 484 20.65 20.03 10.95
C VAL A 484 19.86 20.43 12.19
N GLN A 485 18.86 19.63 12.55
CA GLN A 485 18.12 19.73 13.80
C GLN A 485 18.32 18.48 14.64
N VAL A 486 18.44 18.63 15.96
CA VAL A 486 18.59 17.52 16.90
C VAL A 486 17.31 17.42 17.71
N LEU A 487 16.56 16.34 17.51
CA LEU A 487 15.31 16.07 18.23
C LEU A 487 15.62 15.30 19.52
N ARG A 488 15.08 15.81 20.63
CA ARG A 488 15.27 15.30 21.99
C ARG A 488 13.91 15.06 22.62
N ASP A 489 13.79 14.02 23.43
CA ASP A 489 12.67 13.95 24.35
C ASP A 489 12.77 15.09 25.38
N THR A 490 11.62 15.69 25.68
CA THR A 490 11.49 16.80 26.64
C THR A 490 10.95 16.34 28.00
N ASP A 491 10.48 15.10 28.11
CA ASP A 491 9.98 14.49 29.34
C ASP A 491 11.05 13.57 29.97
N PRO A 492 11.68 13.92 31.10
CA PRO A 492 12.72 13.09 31.68
C PRO A 492 12.20 11.81 32.36
N SER A 493 10.89 11.53 32.31
CA SER A 493 10.28 10.38 32.97
C SER A 493 10.47 9.07 32.19
N VAL A 494 11.32 8.20 32.74
CA VAL A 494 11.52 6.84 32.20
C VAL A 494 10.39 5.93 32.69
N ALA A 495 9.55 5.46 31.77
CA ALA A 495 8.43 4.56 32.09
C ALA A 495 8.90 3.11 32.37
N PHE A 496 10.00 2.68 31.74
CA PHE A 496 10.57 1.35 31.96
C PHE A 496 12.10 1.39 32.01
N ASN A 497 12.67 0.98 33.15
CA ASN A 497 14.14 0.95 33.38
C ASN A 497 14.73 -0.48 33.45
N GLY A 498 13.92 -1.51 33.19
CA GLY A 498 14.37 -2.90 33.16
C GLY A 498 15.17 -3.27 31.91
N ASN A 499 15.52 -4.55 31.76
CA ASN A 499 16.18 -5.08 30.57
C ASN A 499 15.24 -5.04 29.36
N VAL A 500 15.70 -4.57 28.21
CA VAL A 500 14.87 -4.46 27.01
C VAL A 500 15.52 -5.20 25.85
N VAL A 501 14.72 -6.00 25.16
CA VAL A 501 15.00 -6.56 23.84
C VAL A 501 14.04 -5.90 22.85
N VAL A 502 14.55 -5.40 21.73
CA VAL A 502 13.71 -4.87 20.64
C VAL A 502 13.70 -5.90 19.52
N LEU A 503 12.52 -6.39 19.13
CA LEU A 503 12.36 -7.28 17.99
C LEU A 503 12.09 -6.47 16.73
N VAL A 504 12.85 -6.74 15.68
CA VAL A 504 12.72 -6.10 14.36
C VAL A 504 12.76 -7.12 13.23
N ASP A 505 12.25 -6.74 12.08
CA ASP A 505 12.38 -7.47 10.82
C ASP A 505 12.58 -6.49 9.64
N ARG A 506 12.63 -7.02 8.42
CA ARG A 506 12.82 -6.23 7.19
C ARG A 506 11.69 -5.23 6.90
N PHE A 507 10.52 -5.41 7.53
CA PHE A 507 9.35 -4.55 7.33
C PHE A 507 9.32 -3.39 8.32
N CYS A 508 10.18 -3.40 9.35
CA CYS A 508 10.40 -2.25 10.20
C CYS A 508 10.96 -1.08 9.38
N ALA A 509 10.26 0.05 9.36
CA ALA A 509 10.69 1.23 8.59
C ALA A 509 10.50 2.54 9.37
N SER A 510 11.21 3.59 8.96
CA SER A 510 10.97 4.96 9.40
C SER A 510 11.07 5.12 10.94
N ALA A 511 9.99 5.54 11.60
CA ALA A 511 9.89 5.71 13.04
C ALA A 511 10.33 4.47 13.85
N ALA A 512 10.04 3.25 13.39
CA ALA A 512 10.48 2.02 14.05
C ALA A 512 12.02 1.91 14.05
N GLU A 513 12.66 2.29 12.94
CA GLU A 513 14.12 2.30 12.79
C GLU A 513 14.76 3.40 13.64
N ILE A 514 14.09 4.53 13.83
CA ILE A 514 14.52 5.60 14.74
C ILE A 514 14.55 5.08 16.17
N VAL A 515 13.48 4.43 16.63
CA VAL A 515 13.41 3.88 18.00
C VAL A 515 14.43 2.77 18.19
N ALA A 516 14.47 1.77 17.31
CA ALA A 516 15.43 0.67 17.40
C ALA A 516 16.88 1.18 17.35
N GLY A 517 17.19 2.07 16.42
CA GLY A 517 18.51 2.65 16.24
C GLY A 517 18.94 3.53 17.42
N ALA A 518 18.03 4.32 18.00
CA ALA A 518 18.31 5.11 19.19
C ALA A 518 18.59 4.20 20.39
N LEU A 519 17.72 3.23 20.67
CA LEU A 519 17.91 2.32 21.80
C LEU A 519 19.20 1.47 21.67
N GLN A 520 19.59 1.12 20.44
CA GLN A 520 20.87 0.47 20.15
C GLN A 520 22.05 1.42 20.39
N ASP A 521 22.01 2.66 19.86
CA ASP A 521 23.09 3.65 20.03
C ASP A 521 23.35 4.02 21.50
N TYR A 522 22.30 4.02 22.33
CA TYR A 522 22.39 4.25 23.77
C TYR A 522 22.85 3.02 24.57
N GLU A 523 22.98 1.85 23.94
CA GLU A 523 23.11 0.55 24.62
C GLU A 523 21.96 0.31 25.63
N ARG A 524 20.78 0.85 25.33
CA ARG A 524 19.59 0.75 26.19
C ARG A 524 18.84 -0.55 25.96
N ALA A 525 18.90 -1.11 24.76
CA ALA A 525 18.29 -2.38 24.42
C ALA A 525 19.20 -3.21 23.51
N VAL A 526 19.01 -4.53 23.53
CA VAL A 526 19.56 -5.44 22.53
C VAL A 526 18.54 -5.56 21.41
N VAL A 527 18.94 -5.23 20.18
CA VAL A 527 18.11 -5.38 18.98
C VAL A 527 18.28 -6.81 18.46
N VAL A 528 17.18 -7.51 18.25
CA VAL A 528 17.13 -8.90 17.80
C VAL A 528 16.20 -8.98 16.60
N GLY A 529 16.60 -9.64 15.53
CA GLY A 529 15.77 -9.63 14.32
C GLY A 529 16.38 -10.35 13.15
N THR A 530 15.83 -10.11 11.97
CA THR A 530 16.36 -10.65 10.71
C THR A 530 17.48 -9.76 10.15
N SER A 531 17.92 -9.97 8.89
CA SER A 531 19.12 -9.38 8.30
C SER A 531 19.37 -7.89 8.63
N SER A 532 18.36 -7.05 8.38
CA SER A 532 18.33 -5.62 8.69
C SER A 532 16.89 -5.15 8.60
N THR A 533 16.58 -3.98 9.14
CA THR A 533 15.31 -3.29 8.86
C THR A 533 15.27 -2.72 7.43
N HIS A 534 14.15 -2.10 7.05
CA HIS A 534 13.84 -1.68 5.69
C HIS A 534 14.86 -0.71 5.09
N GLY A 535 15.40 0.20 5.91
CA GLY A 535 16.34 1.23 5.51
C GLY A 535 15.71 2.50 5.00
N LYS A 536 14.52 2.88 5.48
CA LYS A 536 13.99 4.22 5.20
C LYS A 536 14.79 5.22 6.06
N GLY A 537 15.05 6.41 5.53
CA GLY A 537 15.91 7.41 6.17
C GLY A 537 15.47 8.84 5.84
N THR A 538 14.23 8.99 5.39
CA THR A 538 13.65 10.25 4.90
C THR A 538 12.36 10.58 5.65
N VAL A 539 12.05 11.87 5.73
CA VAL A 539 10.86 12.43 6.35
C VAL A 539 10.03 13.12 5.28
N GLN A 540 8.75 12.75 5.21
CA GLN A 540 7.78 13.38 4.33
C GLN A 540 6.95 14.41 5.08
N ALA A 541 6.76 15.58 4.49
CA ALA A 541 5.67 16.48 4.86
C ALA A 541 4.39 16.00 4.17
N VAL A 542 3.28 16.00 4.91
CA VAL A 542 1.94 15.73 4.37
C VAL A 542 1.20 17.06 4.32
N VAL A 543 0.86 17.51 3.11
CA VAL A 543 0.22 18.79 2.85
C VAL A 543 -1.21 18.53 2.39
N ASP A 544 -2.15 19.13 3.11
CA ASP A 544 -3.56 19.20 2.72
C ASP A 544 -3.72 20.26 1.62
N LEU A 545 -4.03 19.81 0.41
CA LEU A 545 -4.11 20.69 -0.76
C LEU A 545 -5.36 21.57 -0.74
N ASP A 546 -6.46 21.10 -0.16
CA ASP A 546 -7.68 21.88 -0.01
C ASP A 546 -7.42 23.10 0.90
N ARG A 547 -6.68 22.88 1.99
CA ARG A 547 -6.26 23.97 2.89
C ARG A 547 -5.24 24.90 2.23
N GLU A 548 -4.24 24.36 1.55
CA GLU A 548 -3.17 25.14 0.92
C GLU A 548 -3.70 26.02 -0.21
N ALA A 549 -4.58 25.48 -1.05
CA ALA A 549 -5.24 26.21 -2.13
C ALA A 549 -6.33 27.18 -1.63
N GLN A 550 -6.61 27.20 -0.31
CA GLN A 550 -7.73 27.93 0.30
C GLN A 550 -9.05 27.64 -0.43
N ALA A 551 -9.27 26.39 -0.83
CA ALA A 551 -10.42 25.99 -1.62
C ALA A 551 -11.71 26.26 -0.84
N LYS A 552 -12.60 27.09 -1.41
CA LYS A 552 -13.92 27.41 -0.85
C LYS A 552 -15.00 26.66 -1.63
N GLY A 553 -15.05 25.34 -1.44
CA GLY A 553 -15.95 24.42 -2.15
C GLY A 553 -15.34 23.82 -3.41
N GLY A 554 -16.09 22.93 -4.07
CA GLY A 554 -15.60 22.09 -5.17
C GLY A 554 -15.35 20.65 -4.73
N ASP A 555 -14.87 19.82 -5.67
CA ASP A 555 -14.43 18.46 -5.35
C ASP A 555 -13.10 18.52 -4.58
N PRO A 556 -12.90 17.68 -3.55
CA PRO A 556 -11.69 17.71 -2.74
C PRO A 556 -10.44 17.45 -3.57
N LEU A 557 -9.36 18.14 -3.22
CA LEU A 557 -8.06 18.05 -3.88
C LEU A 557 -7.24 16.88 -3.35
N GLY A 558 -7.38 16.52 -2.08
CA GLY A 558 -6.61 15.45 -1.44
C GLY A 558 -5.30 15.92 -0.82
N LEU A 559 -4.35 15.00 -0.65
CA LEU A 559 -3.08 15.28 0.01
C LEU A 559 -1.89 15.23 -0.95
N TYR A 560 -0.84 15.94 -0.59
CA TYR A 560 0.46 15.85 -1.25
C TYR A 560 1.53 15.49 -0.23
N LYS A 561 2.28 14.44 -0.51
CA LYS A 561 3.43 14.02 0.29
C LYS A 561 4.70 14.39 -0.44
N VAL A 562 5.58 15.09 0.25
CA VAL A 562 6.87 15.53 -0.30
C VAL A 562 7.99 15.27 0.70
N THR A 563 9.09 14.67 0.24
CA THR A 563 10.26 14.44 1.09
C THR A 563 11.00 15.74 1.36
N ILE A 564 11.04 16.17 2.62
CA ILE A 564 11.60 17.48 3.03
C ILE A 564 12.90 17.37 3.84
N GLU A 565 13.13 16.23 4.49
CA GLU A 565 14.32 16.01 5.33
C GLU A 565 14.83 14.58 5.21
N GLU A 566 16.14 14.40 5.40
CA GLU A 566 16.76 13.12 5.76
C GLU A 566 16.87 13.02 7.29
N TYR A 567 16.77 11.82 7.87
CA TYR A 567 17.06 11.61 9.28
C TYR A 567 18.26 10.69 9.52
N PHE A 568 18.91 10.92 10.67
CA PHE A 568 20.17 10.33 11.07
C PHE A 568 20.10 9.88 12.51
N ARG A 569 20.80 8.78 12.78
CA ARG A 569 21.01 8.26 14.13
C ARG A 569 21.83 9.26 14.97
N VAL A 570 21.83 9.05 16.28
CA VAL A 570 22.65 9.83 17.23
C VAL A 570 24.13 9.71 16.88
N SER A 571 24.55 8.52 16.44
CA SER A 571 25.90 8.24 15.92
C SER A 571 26.28 8.99 14.63
N GLY A 572 25.33 9.66 13.97
CA GLY A 572 25.56 10.46 12.75
C GLY A 572 25.36 9.70 11.43
N GLY A 573 25.23 8.37 11.46
CA GLY A 573 24.87 7.59 10.27
C GLY A 573 23.38 7.63 9.98
N SER A 574 22.99 7.72 8.70
CA SER A 574 21.59 7.52 8.30
C SER A 574 21.19 6.04 8.31
N THR A 575 19.90 5.76 8.47
CA THR A 575 19.30 4.44 8.20
C THR A 575 19.02 4.24 6.71
N GLN A 576 19.05 5.30 5.89
CA GLN A 576 18.73 5.24 4.46
C GLN A 576 19.50 4.09 3.75
N LEU A 577 18.79 3.23 3.00
CA LEU A 577 19.27 2.02 2.30
C LEU A 577 19.79 0.87 3.19
N LYS A 578 20.30 1.16 4.40
CA LYS A 578 21.01 0.20 5.26
C LYS A 578 20.17 -0.36 6.40
N GLY A 579 19.24 0.42 6.91
CA GLY A 579 18.45 0.14 8.10
C GLY A 579 19.27 0.07 9.39
N VAL A 580 18.65 -0.51 10.41
CA VAL A 580 19.23 -0.92 11.68
C VAL A 580 19.57 -2.40 11.57
N VAL A 581 20.85 -2.72 11.76
CA VAL A 581 21.33 -4.11 11.81
C VAL A 581 21.17 -4.62 13.24
N PRO A 582 20.45 -5.73 13.47
CA PRO A 582 20.30 -6.28 14.82
C PRO A 582 21.63 -6.73 15.44
N ASP A 583 21.71 -6.67 16.76
CA ASP A 583 22.82 -7.21 17.54
C ASP A 583 22.82 -8.74 17.51
N ILE A 584 21.63 -9.35 17.44
CA ILE A 584 21.44 -10.81 17.29
C ILE A 584 20.59 -11.08 16.05
N LEU A 585 21.18 -11.78 15.10
CA LEU A 585 20.51 -12.21 13.87
C LEU A 585 19.78 -13.54 14.07
N LEU A 586 18.51 -13.57 13.66
CA LEU A 586 17.67 -14.76 13.60
C LEU A 586 17.52 -15.23 12.14
N PRO A 587 17.29 -16.53 11.90
CA PRO A 587 16.95 -17.03 10.58
C PRO A 587 15.74 -16.31 10.00
N ASP A 588 15.85 -15.85 8.76
CA ASP A 588 14.80 -15.10 8.09
C ASP A 588 14.02 -15.99 7.10
N PRO A 589 12.79 -16.43 7.46
CA PRO A 589 11.96 -17.22 6.56
C PRO A 589 11.48 -16.44 5.34
N THR A 590 11.62 -15.12 5.34
CA THR A 590 11.24 -14.20 4.25
C THR A 590 12.46 -13.68 3.47
N SER A 591 13.63 -14.29 3.65
CA SER A 591 14.89 -13.85 3.02
C SER A 591 14.85 -13.68 1.50
N PHE A 592 13.99 -14.44 0.82
CA PHE A 592 13.78 -14.39 -0.62
C PHE A 592 12.92 -13.21 -1.11
N ILE A 593 12.25 -12.48 -0.21
CA ILE A 593 11.40 -11.33 -0.56
C ILE A 593 12.26 -10.06 -0.52
N ASP A 594 12.70 -9.56 -1.67
CA ASP A 594 13.50 -8.34 -1.69
C ASP A 594 12.64 -7.08 -1.50
N SER A 595 12.48 -6.67 -0.24
CA SER A 595 11.64 -5.54 0.18
C SER A 595 12.44 -4.62 1.09
N PHE A 596 13.24 -3.74 0.47
CA PHE A 596 14.06 -2.76 1.15
C PHE A 596 14.04 -1.43 0.41
N GLU A 597 14.37 -0.35 1.12
CA GLU A 597 14.53 0.97 0.53
C GLU A 597 15.52 0.94 -0.65
N ARG A 598 16.64 0.20 -0.50
CA ARG A 598 17.66 0.05 -1.54
C ARG A 598 17.22 -0.64 -2.83
N THR A 599 16.03 -1.23 -2.82
CA THR A 599 15.44 -1.84 -4.02
C THR A 599 14.52 -0.88 -4.75
N LEU A 600 14.10 0.22 -4.10
CA LEU A 600 13.20 1.20 -4.67
C LEU A 600 13.93 2.05 -5.72
N PRO A 601 13.31 2.32 -6.88
CA PRO A 601 13.88 3.24 -7.86
C PRO A 601 14.02 4.63 -7.25
N HIS A 602 15.12 5.32 -7.58
CA HIS A 602 15.42 6.68 -7.11
C HIS A 602 15.45 6.82 -5.58
N ALA A 603 15.68 5.73 -4.85
CA ALA A 603 15.91 5.82 -3.41
C ALA A 603 17.09 6.75 -3.12
N ILE A 604 16.89 7.67 -2.17
CA ILE A 604 17.91 8.69 -1.83
C ILE A 604 19.19 7.97 -1.35
N PRO A 605 20.40 8.39 -1.80
CA PRO A 605 21.65 7.77 -1.36
C PRO A 605 21.88 7.87 0.15
N TRP A 606 22.55 6.85 0.71
CA TRP A 606 22.97 6.91 2.12
C TRP A 606 24.00 8.02 2.36
N SER A 607 23.81 8.78 3.44
CA SER A 607 24.70 9.86 3.84
C SER A 607 25.01 9.84 5.35
N THR A 608 25.97 10.68 5.78
CA THR A 608 26.32 10.87 7.20
C THR A 608 26.38 12.35 7.56
N ILE A 609 26.19 12.62 8.84
CA ILE A 609 26.41 13.93 9.46
C ILE A 609 27.26 13.77 10.73
N LYS A 610 27.58 14.91 11.37
CA LYS A 610 28.25 14.89 12.67
C LYS A 610 27.38 14.18 13.71
N ALA A 611 28.00 13.32 14.52
CA ALA A 611 27.33 12.69 15.66
C ALA A 611 26.84 13.74 16.67
N ALA A 612 25.64 13.53 17.21
CA ALA A 612 25.12 14.38 18.28
C ALA A 612 25.80 14.04 19.61
N PRO A 613 26.17 15.04 20.43
CA PRO A 613 26.68 14.80 21.78
C PRO A 613 25.68 13.99 22.61
N SER A 614 26.09 12.79 23.01
CA SER A 614 25.30 11.85 23.81
C SER A 614 26.19 11.08 24.78
N ARG A 615 25.59 10.50 25.83
CA ARG A 615 26.27 9.59 26.75
C ARG A 615 25.56 8.24 26.73
N ARG A 616 26.32 7.17 26.50
CA ARG A 616 25.80 5.80 26.57
C ARG A 616 25.23 5.51 27.97
N CYS A 617 24.14 4.74 28.03
CA CYS A 617 23.62 4.27 29.29
C CYS A 617 24.58 3.21 29.83
N ARG A 618 25.34 3.51 30.90
CA ARG A 618 26.34 2.57 31.43
C ARG A 618 25.65 1.26 31.82
N THR A 619 26.38 0.15 31.66
CA THR A 619 25.97 -1.19 32.09
C THR A 619 25.37 -1.14 33.50
N ARG A 620 24.13 -1.65 33.64
CA ARG A 620 23.19 -1.56 34.79
C ARG A 620 22.19 -0.39 34.81
N GLY A 621 21.55 -0.08 33.69
CA GLY A 621 20.27 0.66 33.69
C GLY A 621 20.32 2.07 34.31
N ARG A 622 21.48 2.73 34.25
CA ARG A 622 21.63 4.14 34.66
C ARG A 622 22.15 4.95 33.50
N CYS A 623 21.25 5.65 32.81
CA CYS A 623 21.64 6.68 31.85
C CYS A 623 22.15 7.92 32.62
N PRO A 624 23.38 8.40 32.35
CA PRO A 624 23.91 9.59 33.02
C PRO A 624 23.26 10.87 32.47
N THR A 625 22.87 11.78 33.36
CA THR A 625 22.35 13.12 33.03
C THR A 625 23.46 13.98 32.42
N SER A 626 23.18 14.71 31.34
CA SER A 626 24.10 15.74 30.83
C SER A 626 24.10 16.95 31.78
N ARG A 627 25.28 17.38 32.25
CA ARG A 627 25.44 18.74 32.78
C ARG A 627 25.52 19.73 31.61
N PRO A 628 25.01 20.96 31.79
CA PRO A 628 24.80 21.94 30.72
C PRO A 628 26.04 22.26 29.91
#